data_AF-A0A356TUJ9-F1
#
_entry.id   AF-A0A356TUJ9-F1
#
_cell.length_a   1.000
_cell.length_b   1.000
_cell.length_c   1.000
_cell.angle_alpha   90.00
_cell.angle_beta   90.00
_cell.angle_gamma   90.00
#
_symmetry.space_group_name_H-M   'P 1'
#
loop_
_entity.id
_entity.type
_entity.pdbx_description
1 polymer ?
#
loop_
_entity_poly.entity_id
_entity_poly.type
_entity_poly.pdbx_seq_one_letter_code
_entity_poly.pdbx_strand_id
1 'polypeptide(L)'
;MGSTGPRATTRSRRCSWPARRGCARRRIRARRSGGWCRPMCPRRARRRTSTSTATTPPTGRRCGTARTSGSSGSTRAARSARTCGCGGRGCRTAAPTIPRARSSRGAPPASIRTRSPATSGRARPTRRPSSATRPCRPTEAMNRPTTDRARSRRAGFTLIEMMVALAAGGLVIAAVFTLGGASARHFQEQQRVGVTQRSVRMAMERLRRDIARAGYMHVPSTNSPFVRTCPVPVVPGNLPAVAFTDDDPTGNGALLNRGVNRVSADRLRLTGNYVTDDAYLVRTVNANGSAVFLQTDWLAFQRAFTSDDGTGSRRVDTTRFQEVFAAGRMLHIETRTGTHFFVTITSATLNGLGNMAQVNINPALGVDNPCLEGLGRGALVSPVTTVEYGIVPAAGVLVPNNQNVTGANTVLQRQELDPATLTPIPGTQRAVLEWAVDFNLDFVLDTNPTPGNPPNLVQRTGTVAAPTVAGQPWQVRSIIASLAARTPEQDRRFPWPTSWGAARPVGQPLNRFRVFTDRQGAARVRQLTTEVQMPNLVPRR
;
A
#
# COMPACT_ATOMS: atom_id res chain seq x y z
N MET A 1 41.46 51.95 -7.21
CA MET A 1 42.00 50.60 -7.50
C MET A 1 40.83 49.71 -7.91
N GLY A 2 40.74 49.11 -9.10
CA GLY A 2 41.56 49.27 -10.31
C GLY A 2 41.33 48.09 -11.27
N SER A 3 40.90 48.36 -12.52
CA SER A 3 40.96 47.48 -13.72
C SER A 3 40.24 46.10 -13.69
N THR A 4 39.64 45.53 -14.75
CA THR A 4 39.36 45.95 -16.15
C THR A 4 38.31 45.00 -16.77
N GLY A 5 37.60 45.44 -17.81
CA GLY A 5 36.84 44.54 -18.72
C GLY A 5 37.74 43.89 -19.80
N PRO A 6 37.25 43.47 -21.00
CA PRO A 6 36.03 43.96 -21.67
C PRO A 6 35.15 42.90 -22.40
N ARG A 7 34.17 43.41 -23.16
CA ARG A 7 33.18 42.71 -24.00
C ARG A 7 33.75 42.12 -25.30
N ALA A 8 33.01 41.20 -25.91
CA ALA A 8 32.86 41.14 -27.38
C ALA A 8 31.43 40.73 -27.78
N THR A 9 30.91 41.33 -28.86
CA THR A 9 29.55 41.13 -29.40
C THR A 9 29.60 40.93 -30.91
N THR A 10 28.85 39.97 -31.46
CA THR A 10 28.53 39.95 -32.90
C THR A 10 27.14 39.39 -33.19
N ARG A 11 26.62 39.66 -34.39
CA ARG A 11 25.19 39.85 -34.68
C ARG A 11 24.81 39.23 -36.03
N SER A 12 23.55 38.84 -36.21
CA SER A 12 22.84 38.62 -37.50
C SER A 12 23.23 37.35 -38.30
N ARG A 13 22.43 36.80 -39.25
CA ARG A 13 21.27 37.33 -40.02
C ARG A 13 20.10 36.32 -40.18
N ARG A 14 18.96 36.85 -40.64
CA ARG A 14 17.79 36.12 -41.18
C ARG A 14 18.08 35.54 -42.57
N CYS A 15 17.31 34.52 -42.98
CA CYS A 15 16.85 34.33 -44.37
C CYS A 15 15.47 33.61 -44.38
N SER A 16 14.71 33.74 -45.47
CA SER A 16 13.27 33.42 -45.50
C SER A 16 12.76 32.99 -46.89
N TRP A 17 12.04 31.86 -46.96
CA TRP A 17 11.07 31.48 -48.02
C TRP A 17 11.67 31.27 -49.44
N PRO A 18 10.97 30.69 -50.47
CA PRO A 18 9.52 30.49 -50.61
C PRO A 18 9.04 29.10 -51.13
N ALA A 19 7.76 29.01 -51.49
CA ALA A 19 7.03 27.80 -51.91
C ALA A 19 6.85 27.63 -53.45
N ARG A 20 6.49 26.41 -53.89
CA ARG A 20 5.68 26.06 -55.11
C ARG A 20 5.32 24.55 -55.04
N ARG A 21 4.04 24.17 -55.03
CA ARG A 21 3.09 23.91 -56.15
C ARG A 21 3.40 22.68 -57.04
N GLY A 22 2.65 21.60 -56.79
CA GLY A 22 1.84 20.92 -57.82
C GLY A 22 2.45 19.76 -58.63
N CYS A 23 1.77 18.61 -58.64
CA CYS A 23 1.22 18.03 -59.89
C CYS A 23 0.24 16.88 -59.61
N ALA A 24 -0.72 16.67 -60.51
CA ALA A 24 -1.72 15.60 -60.46
C ALA A 24 -1.71 14.77 -61.76
N ARG A 25 -1.91 13.45 -61.67
CA ARG A 25 -2.55 12.53 -62.66
C ARG A 25 -2.30 11.08 -62.20
N ARG A 26 -3.31 10.21 -62.02
CA ARG A 26 -4.13 9.49 -63.03
C ARG A 26 -3.33 8.56 -63.98
N ARG A 27 -3.38 7.25 -63.70
CA ARG A 27 -3.68 6.10 -64.62
C ARG A 27 -3.68 4.81 -63.75
N ILE A 28 -4.74 3.98 -63.69
CA ILE A 28 -5.48 3.15 -64.68
C ILE A 28 -4.93 1.70 -64.78
N ARG A 29 -5.86 0.72 -64.80
CA ARG A 29 -5.74 -0.76 -64.88
C ARG A 29 -5.19 -1.44 -63.61
N ALA A 30 -5.85 -2.40 -62.94
CA ALA A 30 -6.97 -3.33 -63.21
C ALA A 30 -6.63 -4.66 -63.93
N ARG A 31 -7.11 -5.76 -63.29
CA ARG A 31 -7.45 -7.11 -63.80
C ARG A 31 -6.35 -8.07 -64.27
N ARG A 32 -6.24 -9.20 -63.54
CA ARG A 32 -6.34 -10.64 -63.92
C ARG A 32 -5.43 -11.47 -62.98
N SER A 33 -5.83 -12.50 -62.24
CA SER A 33 -6.77 -13.65 -62.38
C SER A 33 -6.10 -14.95 -62.85
N GLY A 34 -6.03 -15.96 -61.97
CA GLY A 34 -5.60 -17.34 -62.26
C GLY A 34 -4.09 -17.51 -62.49
N GLY A 35 -3.47 -18.65 -62.15
CA GLY A 35 -3.97 -19.83 -61.45
C GLY A 35 -2.96 -20.99 -61.55
N TRP A 36 -3.01 -21.92 -60.58
CA TRP A 36 -2.53 -23.32 -60.66
C TRP A 36 -1.10 -23.59 -61.17
N CYS A 37 -0.23 -24.15 -60.30
CA CYS A 37 0.37 -25.48 -60.50
C CYS A 37 1.19 -25.98 -59.29
N ARG A 38 0.82 -27.15 -58.79
CA ARG A 38 1.72 -28.16 -58.18
C ARG A 38 2.39 -28.94 -59.35
N PRO A 39 3.50 -29.71 -59.22
CA PRO A 39 3.70 -30.68 -58.12
C PRO A 39 5.17 -31.07 -57.74
N MET A 40 5.26 -32.16 -56.95
CA MET A 40 6.34 -33.16 -56.87
C MET A 40 7.66 -32.88 -56.11
N CYS A 41 7.80 -33.58 -54.97
CA CYS A 41 9.05 -34.28 -54.60
C CYS A 41 9.25 -35.53 -55.49
N PRO A 42 10.45 -36.12 -55.57
CA PRO A 42 10.67 -37.35 -54.77
C PRO A 42 12.12 -37.66 -54.30
N ARG A 43 12.21 -38.56 -53.29
CA ARG A 43 13.22 -39.63 -53.01
C ARG A 43 14.74 -39.30 -53.05
N ARG A 44 15.61 -39.62 -52.07
CA ARG A 44 15.85 -40.81 -51.17
C ARG A 44 16.98 -41.75 -51.66
N ALA A 45 18.17 -41.65 -51.05
CA ALA A 45 19.19 -42.70 -50.88
C ALA A 45 20.07 -42.30 -49.66
N ARG A 46 20.30 -43.06 -48.57
CA ARG A 46 20.85 -44.43 -48.36
C ARG A 46 22.25 -44.66 -48.94
N ARG A 47 23.27 -44.64 -48.07
CA ARG A 47 24.38 -45.60 -48.07
C ARG A 47 24.89 -45.84 -46.63
N ARG A 48 25.21 -47.11 -46.33
CA ARG A 48 25.99 -47.55 -45.16
C ARG A 48 27.43 -47.79 -45.63
N THR A 49 28.40 -47.58 -44.76
CA THR A 49 29.61 -48.41 -44.67
C THR A 49 30.17 -48.34 -43.25
N SER A 50 30.87 -49.39 -42.85
CA SER A 50 31.32 -49.68 -41.50
C SER A 50 32.79 -50.04 -41.48
N THR A 51 33.55 -49.58 -40.48
CA THR A 51 34.75 -50.28 -40.01
C THR A 51 35.10 -49.92 -38.57
N SER A 52 35.78 -50.86 -37.92
CA SER A 52 36.16 -50.85 -36.50
C SER A 52 37.67 -50.68 -36.31
N THR A 53 38.10 -50.11 -35.19
CA THR A 53 39.25 -50.62 -34.42
C THR A 53 39.23 -50.13 -32.97
N ALA A 54 39.83 -50.91 -32.08
CA ALA A 54 40.02 -50.59 -30.67
C ALA A 54 41.46 -50.93 -30.25
N THR A 55 42.11 -50.06 -29.50
CA THR A 55 43.35 -50.38 -28.77
C THR A 55 43.47 -49.51 -27.51
N THR A 56 43.98 -50.10 -26.43
CA THR A 56 44.17 -49.46 -25.11
C THR A 56 45.69 -49.21 -24.85
N PRO A 57 46.19 -48.91 -23.62
CA PRO A 57 47.08 -47.77 -23.37
C PRO A 57 48.57 -48.17 -23.22
N PRO A 58 49.43 -47.26 -22.72
CA PRO A 58 50.54 -47.66 -21.86
C PRO A 58 50.59 -46.94 -20.49
N THR A 59 51.39 -47.52 -19.61
CA THR A 59 51.61 -47.18 -18.19
C THR A 59 53.00 -46.55 -17.97
N GLY A 60 53.26 -45.92 -16.80
CA GLY A 60 54.64 -45.87 -16.30
C GLY A 60 55.05 -44.86 -15.20
N ARG A 61 55.13 -45.33 -13.94
CA ARG A 61 56.19 -45.02 -12.92
C ARG A 61 56.41 -43.55 -12.45
N ARG A 62 57.23 -43.26 -11.42
CA ARG A 62 57.31 -43.66 -9.98
C ARG A 62 58.32 -42.70 -9.28
N CYS A 63 58.41 -42.74 -7.93
CA CYS A 63 59.36 -41.99 -7.07
C CYS A 63 59.07 -40.47 -6.90
N GLY A 64 59.40 -39.81 -5.77
CA GLY A 64 59.87 -40.31 -4.47
C GLY A 64 60.41 -39.22 -3.51
N THR A 65 60.00 -39.30 -2.24
CA THR A 65 60.69 -38.84 -0.99
C THR A 65 61.03 -37.37 -0.68
N ALA A 66 60.67 -36.99 0.56
CA ALA A 66 61.38 -36.12 1.53
C ALA A 66 61.47 -34.59 1.28
N ARG A 67 61.62 -33.67 2.26
CA ARG A 67 61.44 -33.57 3.74
C ARG A 67 62.33 -32.39 4.16
N THR A 68 61.79 -31.33 4.80
CA THR A 68 62.36 -30.45 5.86
C THR A 68 61.72 -29.04 5.80
N SER A 69 61.72 -28.16 6.81
CA SER A 69 61.64 -28.29 8.29
C SER A 69 61.56 -26.87 8.92
N GLY A 70 60.91 -26.71 10.09
CA GLY A 70 61.00 -25.52 10.97
C GLY A 70 59.62 -24.99 11.38
N SER A 71 59.10 -25.16 12.62
CA SER A 71 59.56 -24.67 13.95
C SER A 71 59.64 -23.14 13.99
N SER A 72 58.99 -22.40 14.88
CA SER A 72 58.62 -22.59 16.30
C SER A 72 57.54 -21.54 16.69
N GLY A 73 56.89 -21.47 17.86
CA GLY A 73 56.76 -22.30 19.07
C GLY A 73 55.51 -21.80 19.83
N SER A 74 54.66 -22.65 20.42
CA SER A 74 54.53 -22.89 21.89
C SER A 74 54.45 -21.61 22.76
N THR A 75 53.55 -21.49 23.76
CA THR A 75 53.34 -22.45 24.87
C THR A 75 52.02 -22.24 25.65
N ARG A 76 51.45 -23.35 26.16
CA ARG A 76 50.74 -23.55 27.47
C ARG A 76 49.48 -22.70 27.77
N ALA A 77 48.55 -23.07 28.66
CA ALA A 77 48.05 -24.32 29.30
C ALA A 77 46.69 -23.91 29.98
N ALA A 78 45.82 -24.73 30.58
CA ALA A 78 45.88 -26.11 31.07
C ALA A 78 44.48 -26.76 31.15
N ARG A 79 44.49 -28.11 31.22
CA ARG A 79 43.61 -29.05 31.97
C ARG A 79 42.57 -28.42 32.93
N SER A 80 41.33 -28.93 33.03
CA SER A 80 40.91 -30.04 33.94
C SER A 80 39.41 -29.77 34.31
N ALA A 81 38.47 -30.68 34.58
CA ALA A 81 38.30 -32.13 34.39
C ALA A 81 36.79 -32.51 34.51
N ARG A 82 36.48 -33.79 34.20
CA ARG A 82 35.44 -34.72 34.73
C ARG A 82 34.45 -34.14 35.78
N THR A 83 33.16 -34.51 35.76
CA THR A 83 32.69 -35.86 36.18
C THR A 83 31.35 -36.32 35.60
N CYS A 84 31.12 -37.65 35.69
CA CYS A 84 29.88 -38.35 35.36
C CYS A 84 28.84 -38.27 36.49
N GLY A 85 27.57 -38.56 36.18
CA GLY A 85 26.52 -38.82 37.17
C GLY A 85 25.29 -39.48 36.53
N CYS A 86 24.95 -40.70 36.95
CA CYS A 86 23.89 -41.52 36.34
C CYS A 86 22.56 -41.49 37.12
N GLY A 87 21.45 -41.69 36.38
CA GLY A 87 20.31 -42.50 36.84
C GLY A 87 19.10 -41.75 37.41
N GLY A 88 17.89 -42.19 37.03
CA GLY A 88 16.66 -41.64 37.63
C GLY A 88 15.34 -41.92 36.89
N ARG A 89 14.89 -43.18 36.91
CA ARG A 89 13.49 -43.69 36.93
C ARG A 89 12.35 -42.81 36.38
N GLY A 90 11.54 -43.43 35.52
CA GLY A 90 10.45 -42.79 34.79
C GLY A 90 9.22 -42.33 35.60
N CYS A 91 8.35 -41.63 34.87
CA CYS A 91 6.96 -41.38 35.24
C CYS A 91 6.07 -41.63 34.00
N ARG A 92 5.04 -42.47 34.17
CA ARG A 92 3.94 -42.59 33.22
C ARG A 92 2.80 -41.68 33.68
N THR A 93 2.39 -40.73 32.86
CA THR A 93 1.11 -40.01 32.96
C THR A 93 0.65 -39.72 31.52
N ALA A 94 -0.31 -40.48 31.02
CA ALA A 94 -1.75 -40.19 31.12
C ALA A 94 -2.16 -39.05 30.16
N ALA A 95 -2.66 -39.45 28.97
CA ALA A 95 -3.22 -38.54 27.98
C ALA A 95 -4.65 -38.12 28.38
N PRO A 96 -5.02 -36.83 28.22
CA PRO A 96 -6.41 -36.40 28.37
C PRO A 96 -7.18 -36.57 27.06
N THR A 97 -8.12 -37.51 27.07
CA THR A 97 -9.13 -37.67 26.01
C THR A 97 -10.08 -36.45 26.00
N ILE A 98 -10.14 -35.70 24.90
CA ILE A 98 -11.11 -34.60 24.72
C ILE A 98 -12.25 -35.09 23.79
N PRO A 99 -13.54 -34.88 24.15
CA PRO A 99 -14.66 -35.56 23.51
C PRO A 99 -15.08 -34.97 22.15
N ARG A 100 -15.65 -35.83 21.30
CA ARG A 100 -16.39 -35.46 20.08
C ARG A 100 -17.57 -34.56 20.43
N ALA A 101 -17.62 -33.35 19.86
CA ALA A 101 -18.83 -32.52 19.83
C ALA A 101 -19.65 -32.79 18.56
N ARG A 102 -20.97 -32.86 18.71
CA ARG A 102 -21.95 -33.19 17.66
C ARG A 102 -22.00 -32.16 16.53
N SER A 103 -22.25 -32.65 15.32
CA SER A 103 -22.82 -31.85 14.24
C SER A 103 -24.27 -31.45 14.57
N SER A 104 -24.60 -30.16 14.36
CA SER A 104 -25.98 -29.70 14.24
C SER A 104 -26.13 -28.90 12.95
N ARG A 105 -27.16 -29.25 12.17
CA ARG A 105 -27.58 -28.50 10.97
C ARG A 105 -28.52 -27.38 11.42
N GLY A 106 -28.36 -26.17 10.89
CA GLY A 106 -29.22 -25.01 11.16
C GLY A 106 -29.29 -24.09 9.94
N ALA A 107 -30.50 -23.62 9.62
CA ALA A 107 -30.85 -22.93 8.38
C ALA A 107 -30.30 -21.48 8.26
N PRO A 108 -30.24 -20.88 7.05
CA PRO A 108 -29.69 -19.54 6.83
C PRO A 108 -30.64 -18.40 7.27
N PRO A 109 -30.10 -17.21 7.58
CA PRO A 109 -30.90 -16.04 7.96
C PRO A 109 -31.56 -15.34 6.76
N ALA A 110 -32.73 -14.75 7.01
CA ALA A 110 -33.57 -14.10 6.01
C ALA A 110 -33.05 -12.74 5.53
N SER A 111 -33.49 -12.34 4.33
CA SER A 111 -33.11 -11.09 3.67
C SER A 111 -33.78 -9.85 4.29
N ILE A 112 -32.97 -8.92 4.79
CA ILE A 112 -33.43 -7.60 5.22
C ILE A 112 -33.57 -6.69 3.98
N ARG A 113 -34.81 -6.39 3.59
CA ARG A 113 -35.12 -5.39 2.56
C ARG A 113 -34.90 -3.97 3.11
N THR A 114 -33.90 -3.27 2.58
CA THR A 114 -33.79 -1.81 2.71
C THR A 114 -34.84 -1.14 1.82
N ARG A 115 -35.68 -0.27 2.41
CA ARG A 115 -36.56 0.65 1.66
C ARG A 115 -35.99 2.06 1.75
N SER A 116 -35.63 2.64 0.61
CA SER A 116 -35.31 4.06 0.47
C SER A 116 -36.58 4.91 0.59
N PRO A 117 -36.52 6.11 1.20
CA PRO A 117 -37.57 7.11 1.07
C PRO A 117 -37.40 7.87 -0.26
N ALA A 118 -38.48 7.96 -1.05
CA ALA A 118 -38.53 8.79 -2.24
C ALA A 118 -39.31 10.09 -1.96
N THR A 119 -38.80 11.20 -2.49
CA THR A 119 -39.33 12.56 -2.32
C THR A 119 -40.39 12.89 -3.40
N SER A 120 -41.12 13.99 -3.20
CA SER A 120 -42.18 14.60 -4.05
C SER A 120 -43.62 14.09 -3.79
N GLY A 121 -44.66 14.93 -3.84
CA GLY A 121 -44.68 16.40 -3.93
C GLY A 121 -46.09 17.01 -4.05
N ARG A 122 -46.23 18.30 -3.69
CA ARG A 122 -47.33 19.26 -4.01
C ARG A 122 -48.82 18.82 -3.87
N ALA A 123 -49.57 19.57 -3.04
CA ALA A 123 -50.76 20.32 -3.45
C ALA A 123 -51.15 21.38 -2.38
N ARG A 124 -52.05 22.33 -2.73
CA ARG A 124 -52.39 23.56 -1.96
C ARG A 124 -53.95 23.64 -1.74
N PRO A 125 -54.63 24.78 -1.44
CA PRO A 125 -55.37 24.98 -0.17
C PRO A 125 -56.89 25.32 -0.26
N THR A 126 -57.62 25.22 0.86
CA THR A 126 -58.89 25.96 1.16
C THR A 126 -59.08 26.04 2.71
N ARG A 127 -59.26 27.20 3.37
CA ARG A 127 -60.46 28.09 3.54
C ARG A 127 -61.63 27.50 4.39
N ARG A 128 -61.75 27.97 5.66
CA ARG A 128 -62.91 28.50 6.47
C ARG A 128 -64.39 28.15 6.09
N PRO A 129 -65.42 28.36 6.98
CA PRO A 129 -65.50 28.67 8.43
C PRO A 129 -66.67 27.97 9.23
N SER A 130 -67.02 28.47 10.44
CA SER A 130 -68.36 28.45 11.15
C SER A 130 -68.95 27.10 11.65
N SER A 131 -69.83 27.01 12.67
CA SER A 131 -70.24 27.89 13.81
C SER A 131 -71.25 27.16 14.75
N ALA A 132 -71.42 27.65 16.01
CA ALA A 132 -72.52 27.33 16.96
C ALA A 132 -72.52 25.89 17.58
N THR A 133 -73.16 25.59 18.73
CA THR A 133 -74.23 26.29 19.50
C THR A 133 -74.14 26.01 21.03
N ARG A 134 -74.66 26.91 21.89
CA ARG A 134 -74.92 26.73 23.35
C ARG A 134 -76.42 26.49 23.60
N PRO A 135 -76.84 25.85 24.72
CA PRO A 135 -77.19 26.55 25.99
C PRO A 135 -76.65 25.75 27.22
N CYS A 136 -77.02 25.94 28.51
CA CYS A 136 -77.90 26.88 29.23
C CYS A 136 -77.32 27.20 30.64
N ARG A 137 -78.16 27.59 31.63
CA ARG A 137 -77.84 27.73 33.08
C ARG A 137 -79.13 27.60 33.94
N PRO A 138 -79.02 27.23 35.23
CA PRO A 138 -79.39 28.15 36.35
C PRO A 138 -78.30 28.15 37.46
N THR A 139 -77.96 29.25 38.14
CA THR A 139 -78.55 29.78 39.41
C THR A 139 -78.91 28.69 40.44
N GLU A 140 -78.37 28.62 41.66
CA GLU A 140 -77.51 29.58 42.40
C GLU A 140 -76.44 28.81 43.27
N ALA A 141 -75.76 29.30 44.30
CA ALA A 141 -75.97 30.44 45.21
C ALA A 141 -74.66 31.09 45.76
N MET A 142 -74.84 31.90 46.80
CA MET A 142 -73.87 32.70 47.57
C MET A 142 -72.86 31.91 48.43
N ASN A 143 -71.55 32.14 48.25
CA ASN A 143 -70.67 32.41 49.40
C ASN A 143 -69.40 33.18 49.00
N ARG A 144 -69.15 34.32 49.66
CA ARG A 144 -67.91 35.10 49.53
C ARG A 144 -66.94 34.69 50.65
N PRO A 145 -65.71 34.31 50.33
CA PRO A 145 -64.55 34.79 51.05
C PRO A 145 -64.11 36.11 50.42
N THR A 146 -63.90 37.11 51.26
CA THR A 146 -63.32 38.41 50.90
C THR A 146 -62.02 38.25 50.11
N THR A 147 -61.85 39.04 49.05
CA THR A 147 -60.54 39.20 48.41
C THR A 147 -59.57 39.81 49.41
N ASP A 148 -58.70 38.99 49.99
CA ASP A 148 -57.48 39.49 50.63
C ASP A 148 -56.60 40.10 49.53
N ARG A 149 -56.79 41.40 49.32
CA ARG A 149 -55.85 42.23 48.57
C ARG A 149 -54.59 42.29 49.42
N ALA A 150 -53.75 41.28 49.30
CA ALA A 150 -52.39 41.27 49.81
C ALA A 150 -51.74 42.56 49.34
N ARG A 151 -51.61 43.53 50.26
CA ARG A 151 -51.06 44.84 49.98
C ARG A 151 -49.66 44.59 49.42
N SER A 152 -49.46 44.95 48.15
CA SER A 152 -48.14 45.07 47.55
C SER A 152 -47.37 46.11 48.36
N ARG A 153 -46.70 45.63 49.42
CA ARG A 153 -45.71 46.40 50.14
C ARG A 153 -44.62 46.65 49.12
N ARG A 154 -44.53 47.90 48.64
CA ARG A 154 -43.41 48.38 47.84
C ARG A 154 -42.17 48.42 48.75
N ALA A 155 -41.60 47.26 49.01
CA ALA A 155 -40.30 47.13 49.63
C ALA A 155 -39.26 47.60 48.60
N GLY A 156 -38.58 48.71 48.89
CA GLY A 156 -37.37 49.05 48.17
C GLY A 156 -36.28 48.05 48.55
N PHE A 157 -35.49 47.59 47.58
CA PHE A 157 -34.33 46.77 47.86
C PHE A 157 -33.34 47.54 48.73
N THR A 158 -32.90 46.91 49.82
CA THR A 158 -31.81 47.46 50.62
C THR A 158 -30.49 47.35 49.87
N LEU A 159 -29.55 48.26 50.16
CA LEU A 159 -28.22 48.22 49.53
C LEU A 159 -27.50 46.89 49.82
N ILE A 160 -27.71 46.33 51.01
CA ILE A 160 -27.13 45.03 51.41
C ILE A 160 -27.72 43.84 50.63
N GLU A 161 -29.03 43.83 50.33
CA GLU A 161 -29.64 42.79 49.47
C GLU A 161 -29.06 42.82 48.06
N MET A 162 -28.83 44.00 47.49
CA MET A 162 -28.21 44.13 46.17
C MET A 162 -26.75 43.65 46.19
N MET A 163 -25.98 43.95 47.25
CA MET A 163 -24.61 43.42 47.41
C MET A 163 -24.60 41.89 47.53
N VAL A 164 -25.49 41.30 48.34
CA VAL A 164 -25.59 39.84 48.50
C VAL A 164 -26.04 39.16 47.20
N ALA A 165 -27.03 39.73 46.50
CA ALA A 165 -27.49 39.20 45.22
C ALA A 165 -26.40 39.23 44.13
N LEU A 166 -25.62 40.32 44.05
CA LEU A 166 -24.48 40.42 43.13
C LEU A 166 -23.35 39.45 43.50
N ALA A 167 -23.02 39.29 44.79
CA ALA A 167 -22.01 38.34 45.23
C ALA A 167 -22.41 36.88 44.95
N ALA A 168 -23.65 36.50 45.28
CA ALA A 168 -24.18 35.16 45.01
C ALA A 168 -24.29 34.89 43.50
N GLY A 169 -24.80 35.85 42.72
CA GLY A 169 -24.88 35.76 41.27
C GLY A 169 -23.51 35.62 40.61
N GLY A 170 -22.52 36.41 41.05
CA GLY A 170 -21.14 36.32 40.59
C GLY A 170 -20.50 34.96 40.87
N LEU A 171 -20.75 34.39 42.06
CA LEU A 171 -20.26 33.05 42.43
C LEU A 171 -20.89 31.95 41.55
N VAL A 172 -22.20 32.01 41.30
CA VAL A 172 -22.90 31.08 40.41
C VAL A 172 -22.37 31.18 38.97
N ILE A 173 -22.20 32.40 38.46
CA ILE A 173 -21.65 32.65 37.12
C ILE A 173 -20.22 32.08 37.01
N ALA A 174 -19.36 32.31 38.00
CA ALA A 174 -18.01 31.76 38.05
C ALA A 174 -18.00 30.22 38.06
N ALA A 175 -18.90 29.58 38.82
CA ALA A 175 -19.06 28.12 38.84
C ALA A 175 -19.48 27.58 37.46
N VAL A 176 -20.44 28.22 36.80
CA VAL A 176 -20.89 27.83 35.44
C VAL A 176 -19.77 28.00 34.41
N PHE A 177 -19.02 29.11 34.43
CA PHE A 177 -17.90 29.33 33.51
C PHE A 177 -16.75 28.33 33.71
N THR A 178 -16.39 28.03 34.95
CA THR A 178 -15.32 27.06 35.26
C THR A 178 -15.72 25.64 34.85
N LEU A 179 -16.95 25.22 35.14
CA LEU A 179 -17.49 23.92 34.71
C LEU A 179 -17.59 23.83 33.17
N GLY A 180 -18.21 24.82 32.52
CA GLY A 180 -18.36 24.86 31.06
C GLY A 180 -17.01 24.84 30.34
N GLY A 181 -16.03 25.62 30.84
CA GLY A 181 -14.66 25.63 30.31
C GLY A 181 -13.86 24.34 30.57
N ALA A 182 -14.18 23.59 31.63
CA ALA A 182 -13.61 22.26 31.84
C ALA A 182 -14.22 21.22 30.88
N SER A 183 -15.55 21.19 30.79
CA SER A 183 -16.31 20.31 29.90
C SER A 183 -15.92 20.50 28.44
N ALA A 184 -15.89 21.74 27.94
CA ALA A 184 -15.54 22.06 26.56
C ALA A 184 -14.14 21.55 26.19
N ARG A 185 -13.13 21.74 27.06
CA ARG A 185 -11.77 21.21 26.86
C ARG A 185 -11.75 19.68 26.85
N HIS A 186 -12.50 19.03 27.75
CA HIS A 186 -12.59 17.58 27.76
C HIS A 186 -13.19 17.04 26.45
N PHE A 187 -14.27 17.63 25.95
CA PHE A 187 -14.87 17.25 24.66
C PHE A 187 -13.88 17.42 23.50
N GLN A 188 -13.13 18.53 23.45
CA GLN A 188 -12.12 18.75 22.41
C GLN A 188 -11.00 17.68 22.46
N GLU A 189 -10.50 17.32 23.65
CA GLU A 189 -9.50 16.27 23.79
C GLU A 189 -10.03 14.89 23.42
N GLN A 190 -11.26 14.54 23.82
CA GLN A 190 -11.90 13.29 23.40
C GLN A 190 -12.14 13.24 21.89
N GLN A 191 -12.54 14.36 21.28
CA GLN A 191 -12.72 14.48 19.83
C GLN A 191 -11.38 14.30 19.09
N ARG A 192 -10.31 14.95 19.54
CA ARG A 192 -8.94 14.80 18.99
C ARG A 192 -8.48 13.35 19.05
N VAL A 193 -8.56 12.73 20.22
CA VAL A 193 -8.21 11.30 20.42
C VAL A 193 -9.06 10.38 19.54
N GLY A 194 -10.36 10.66 19.41
CA GLY A 194 -11.29 9.91 18.56
C GLY A 194 -11.05 10.09 17.06
N VAL A 195 -10.50 11.23 16.63
CA VAL A 195 -10.01 11.43 15.25
C VAL A 195 -8.75 10.60 15.02
N THR A 196 -7.72 10.72 15.87
CA THR A 196 -6.47 9.93 15.72
C THR A 196 -6.73 8.42 15.77
N GLN A 197 -7.64 7.94 16.62
CA GLN A 197 -8.03 6.51 16.64
C GLN A 197 -8.69 6.06 15.33
N ARG A 198 -9.51 6.90 14.70
CA ARG A 198 -10.16 6.57 13.42
C ARG A 198 -9.17 6.62 12.26
N SER A 199 -8.30 7.63 12.21
CA SER A 199 -7.29 7.74 11.15
C SER A 199 -6.30 6.56 11.16
N VAL A 200 -5.78 6.16 12.33
CA VAL A 200 -4.87 5.00 12.45
C VAL A 200 -5.54 3.70 11.97
N ARG A 201 -6.81 3.46 12.31
CA ARG A 201 -7.55 2.28 11.83
C ARG A 201 -7.75 2.30 10.31
N MET A 202 -8.17 3.44 9.75
CA MET A 202 -8.37 3.57 8.29
C MET A 202 -7.05 3.46 7.52
N ALA A 203 -5.96 4.00 8.07
CA ALA A 203 -4.61 3.86 7.54
C ALA A 203 -4.16 2.40 7.52
N MET A 204 -4.35 1.69 8.64
CA MET A 204 -3.99 0.28 8.75
C MET A 204 -4.80 -0.62 7.83
N GLU A 205 -6.12 -0.39 7.67
CA GLU A 205 -6.94 -1.14 6.70
C GLU A 205 -6.59 -0.84 5.23
N ARG A 206 -5.96 0.31 4.94
CA ARG A 206 -5.37 0.57 3.62
C ARG A 206 -4.07 -0.19 3.44
N LEU A 207 -3.15 -0.06 4.40
CA LEU A 207 -1.86 -0.75 4.40
C LEU A 207 -2.03 -2.28 4.32
N ARG A 208 -2.94 -2.85 5.13
CA ARG A 208 -3.27 -4.29 5.15
C ARG A 208 -3.76 -4.80 3.80
N ARG A 209 -4.61 -4.03 3.11
CA ARG A 209 -5.08 -4.39 1.76
C ARG A 209 -3.96 -4.34 0.73
N ASP A 210 -3.07 -3.36 0.82
CA ASP A 210 -1.93 -3.27 -0.10
C ASP A 210 -0.89 -4.40 0.18
N ILE A 211 -0.59 -4.72 1.44
CA ILE A 211 0.31 -5.83 1.81
C ILE A 211 -0.26 -7.18 1.36
N ALA A 212 -1.54 -7.45 1.60
CA ALA A 212 -2.18 -8.71 1.17
C ALA A 212 -2.21 -8.89 -0.36
N ARG A 213 -2.09 -7.78 -1.11
CA ARG A 213 -2.03 -7.73 -2.59
C ARG A 213 -0.60 -7.70 -3.14
N ALA A 214 0.43 -7.63 -2.30
CA ALA A 214 1.82 -7.75 -2.74
C ALA A 214 2.03 -9.09 -3.47
N GLY A 215 2.74 -9.07 -4.59
CA GLY A 215 2.90 -10.22 -5.48
C GLY A 215 1.66 -10.59 -6.32
N TYR A 216 0.53 -9.88 -6.20
CA TYR A 216 -0.68 -10.21 -6.99
C TYR A 216 -0.45 -9.97 -8.48
N MET A 217 -0.74 -10.99 -9.30
CA MET A 217 -0.40 -11.05 -10.74
C MET A 217 1.06 -10.67 -11.02
N HIS A 218 1.95 -11.09 -10.13
CA HIS A 218 3.40 -10.91 -10.18
C HIS A 218 4.07 -12.18 -9.61
N VAL A 219 5.39 -12.22 -9.57
CA VAL A 219 6.17 -13.33 -9.00
C VAL A 219 6.77 -12.94 -7.64
N PRO A 220 7.12 -13.88 -6.73
CA PRO A 220 7.72 -13.50 -5.45
C PRO A 220 9.02 -12.68 -5.60
N SER A 221 9.84 -13.02 -6.59
CA SER A 221 10.95 -12.21 -7.13
C SER A 221 11.37 -12.77 -8.49
N THR A 222 11.85 -11.91 -9.39
CA THR A 222 12.42 -12.34 -10.69
C THR A 222 13.64 -13.25 -10.56
N ASN A 223 14.32 -13.19 -9.41
CA ASN A 223 15.56 -13.92 -9.13
C ASN A 223 15.30 -15.13 -8.20
N SER A 224 14.02 -15.48 -7.98
CA SER A 224 13.66 -16.67 -7.23
C SER A 224 13.99 -17.94 -8.03
N PRO A 225 14.62 -18.97 -7.42
CA PRO A 225 14.93 -20.23 -8.11
C PRO A 225 13.68 -21.04 -8.50
N PHE A 226 12.50 -20.64 -8.02
CA PHE A 226 11.22 -21.30 -8.28
C PHE A 226 10.43 -20.66 -9.44
N VAL A 227 10.99 -19.63 -10.09
CA VAL A 227 10.31 -18.83 -11.11
C VAL A 227 11.13 -18.80 -12.39
N ARG A 228 10.52 -19.17 -13.52
CA ARG A 228 11.17 -19.09 -14.83
C ARG A 228 11.02 -17.69 -15.42
N THR A 229 11.84 -16.74 -14.97
CA THR A 229 11.93 -15.40 -15.59
C THR A 229 12.79 -15.44 -16.85
N CYS A 230 12.34 -14.87 -17.96
CA CYS A 230 13.12 -14.84 -19.20
C CYS A 230 12.75 -13.65 -20.10
N PRO A 231 13.71 -12.83 -20.58
CA PRO A 231 14.99 -12.59 -19.92
C PRO A 231 14.75 -12.03 -18.50
N VAL A 232 15.73 -12.16 -17.61
CA VAL A 232 15.72 -11.39 -16.35
C VAL A 232 15.76 -9.90 -16.73
N PRO A 233 14.88 -9.03 -16.19
CA PRO A 233 14.91 -7.61 -16.51
C PRO A 233 16.27 -7.02 -16.11
N VAL A 234 16.95 -6.35 -17.05
CA VAL A 234 18.25 -5.70 -16.77
C VAL A 234 18.08 -4.57 -15.76
N VAL A 235 16.93 -3.88 -15.81
CA VAL A 235 16.53 -2.84 -14.88
C VAL A 235 15.07 -3.10 -14.46
N PRO A 236 14.77 -3.39 -13.18
CA PRO A 236 15.72 -3.62 -12.10
C PRO A 236 16.23 -5.07 -12.14
N GLY A 237 17.54 -5.28 -11.95
CA GLY A 237 18.17 -6.63 -11.97
C GLY A 237 17.63 -7.63 -10.94
N ASN A 238 16.79 -7.18 -10.01
CA ASN A 238 15.86 -7.97 -9.20
C ASN A 238 14.57 -7.15 -9.04
N LEU A 239 13.42 -7.72 -9.40
CA LEU A 239 12.11 -7.15 -9.09
C LEU A 239 11.41 -8.02 -8.03
N PRO A 240 11.51 -7.67 -6.74
CA PRO A 240 10.88 -8.42 -5.66
C PRO A 240 9.43 -7.97 -5.42
N ALA A 241 8.56 -8.90 -5.01
CA ALA A 241 7.19 -8.59 -4.59
C ALA A 241 7.13 -7.74 -3.30
N VAL A 242 8.18 -7.80 -2.48
CA VAL A 242 8.36 -7.00 -1.26
C VAL A 242 9.82 -6.56 -1.16
N ALA A 243 10.03 -5.29 -0.87
CA ALA A 243 11.32 -4.74 -0.48
C ALA A 243 11.13 -3.81 0.73
N PHE A 244 12.16 -3.73 1.57
CA PHE A 244 12.09 -3.12 2.88
C PHE A 244 13.39 -2.36 3.17
N THR A 245 13.29 -1.28 3.93
CA THR A 245 14.43 -0.57 4.50
C THR A 245 14.12 -0.28 5.96
N ASP A 246 14.85 -0.97 6.83
CA ASP A 246 14.86 -0.76 8.27
C ASP A 246 15.38 0.65 8.58
N ASP A 247 14.72 1.35 9.48
CA ASP A 247 15.20 2.60 10.05
C ASP A 247 15.54 3.69 9.00
N ASP A 248 14.68 3.85 7.99
CA ASP A 248 14.83 4.72 6.83
C ASP A 248 15.30 6.15 7.18
N PRO A 249 16.40 6.66 6.57
CA PRO A 249 16.98 7.93 6.96
C PRO A 249 16.09 9.15 6.64
N THR A 250 15.21 9.08 5.63
CA THR A 250 14.29 10.18 5.31
C THR A 250 13.17 10.26 6.36
N GLY A 251 12.56 9.11 6.68
CA GLY A 251 11.53 9.03 7.72
C GLY A 251 12.08 9.36 9.10
N ASN A 252 13.20 8.75 9.49
CA ASN A 252 13.83 8.99 10.79
C ASN A 252 14.33 10.44 10.95
N GLY A 253 14.78 11.08 9.87
CA GLY A 253 15.14 12.50 9.87
C GLY A 253 13.94 13.45 10.06
N ALA A 254 12.72 13.01 9.74
CA ALA A 254 11.50 13.79 9.92
C ALA A 254 10.87 13.64 11.33
N LEU A 255 11.20 12.57 12.07
CA LEU A 255 10.59 12.27 13.37
C LEU A 255 11.12 13.16 14.51
N LEU A 256 10.21 13.96 15.09
CA LEU A 256 10.53 14.85 16.21
C LEU A 256 11.04 14.09 17.44
N ASN A 257 12.19 14.54 17.97
CA ASN A 257 12.83 13.99 19.16
C ASN A 257 12.96 12.45 19.14
N ARG A 258 13.30 11.87 17.98
CA ARG A 258 13.36 10.41 17.74
C ARG A 258 13.99 9.63 18.91
N GLY A 259 15.17 10.05 19.38
CA GLY A 259 15.89 9.39 20.49
C GLY A 259 15.20 9.48 21.85
N VAL A 260 14.46 10.56 22.13
CA VAL A 260 13.64 10.75 23.35
C VAL A 260 12.40 9.86 23.32
N ASN A 261 11.75 9.79 22.16
CA ASN A 261 10.53 9.00 21.96
C ASN A 261 10.81 7.52 21.67
N ARG A 262 12.05 7.16 21.28
CA ARG A 262 12.49 5.83 20.83
C ARG A 262 11.58 5.23 19.76
N VAL A 263 11.33 6.00 18.71
CA VAL A 263 10.47 5.62 17.57
C VAL A 263 11.32 5.35 16.32
N SER A 264 10.82 4.52 15.41
CA SER A 264 11.42 4.28 14.09
C SER A 264 10.45 4.63 12.96
N ALA A 265 11.02 4.93 11.80
CA ALA A 265 10.31 5.05 10.54
C ALA A 265 10.97 4.13 9.51
N ASP A 266 10.31 3.05 9.19
CA ASP A 266 10.72 2.16 8.11
C ASP A 266 10.21 2.63 6.75
N ARG A 267 10.73 2.02 5.69
CA ARG A 267 10.20 2.16 4.33
C ARG A 267 9.82 0.79 3.77
N LEU A 268 8.60 0.68 3.27
CA LEU A 268 8.06 -0.53 2.66
C LEU A 268 7.76 -0.29 1.19
N ARG A 269 8.19 -1.21 0.34
CA ARG A 269 7.88 -1.24 -1.09
C ARG A 269 7.22 -2.56 -1.42
N LEU A 270 6.08 -2.51 -2.10
CA LEU A 270 5.29 -3.66 -2.46
C LEU A 270 5.04 -3.65 -3.97
N THR A 271 5.37 -4.73 -4.66
CA THR A 271 5.26 -4.81 -6.13
C THR A 271 4.14 -5.77 -6.51
N GLY A 272 3.31 -5.36 -7.47
CA GLY A 272 2.24 -6.18 -8.01
C GLY A 272 1.26 -5.39 -8.88
N ASN A 273 0.20 -6.04 -9.32
CA ASN A 273 -0.91 -5.35 -9.96
C ASN A 273 -1.82 -4.70 -8.90
N TYR A 274 -1.52 -3.44 -8.56
CA TYR A 274 -2.34 -2.61 -7.67
C TYR A 274 -3.45 -1.83 -8.39
N VAL A 275 -3.48 -1.87 -9.72
CA VAL A 275 -4.29 -1.00 -10.56
C VAL A 275 -5.59 -1.68 -10.98
N THR A 276 -5.54 -2.98 -11.27
CA THR A 276 -6.68 -3.78 -11.74
C THR A 276 -6.72 -5.16 -11.12
N ASP A 277 -7.92 -5.72 -10.96
CA ASP A 277 -8.15 -7.01 -10.30
C ASP A 277 -8.11 -8.19 -11.28
N ASP A 278 -7.46 -8.00 -12.44
CA ASP A 278 -7.55 -8.87 -13.61
C ASP A 278 -6.23 -8.94 -14.39
N ALA A 279 -6.09 -10.03 -15.15
CA ALA A 279 -5.11 -10.17 -16.22
C ALA A 279 -5.81 -10.25 -17.58
N TYR A 280 -5.13 -9.80 -18.64
CA TYR A 280 -5.69 -9.61 -19.98
C TYR A 280 -5.03 -10.54 -20.98
N LEU A 281 -5.81 -11.10 -21.91
CA LEU A 281 -5.32 -12.10 -22.85
C LEU A 281 -4.66 -11.44 -24.07
N VAL A 282 -3.45 -11.89 -24.43
CA VAL A 282 -2.70 -11.36 -25.57
C VAL A 282 -3.22 -11.98 -26.88
N ARG A 283 -3.59 -11.11 -27.82
CA ARG A 283 -3.97 -11.48 -29.19
C ARG A 283 -2.74 -11.86 -30.01
N THR A 284 -1.73 -10.99 -30.00
CA THR A 284 -0.43 -11.16 -30.68
C THR A 284 0.54 -10.07 -30.22
N VAL A 285 1.84 -10.34 -30.27
CA VAL A 285 2.90 -9.33 -30.25
C VAL A 285 3.21 -8.89 -31.70
N ASN A 286 3.66 -7.65 -31.90
CA ASN A 286 4.07 -7.15 -33.23
C ASN A 286 5.37 -7.81 -33.73
N ALA A 287 5.65 -7.70 -35.03
CA ALA A 287 6.82 -8.31 -35.67
C ALA A 287 8.19 -7.81 -35.16
N ASN A 288 8.22 -6.74 -34.37
CA ASN A 288 9.45 -6.18 -33.77
C ASN A 288 9.55 -6.46 -32.27
N GLY A 289 8.59 -7.18 -31.66
CA GLY A 289 8.56 -7.44 -30.21
C GLY A 289 8.27 -6.23 -29.32
N SER A 290 8.03 -5.03 -29.88
CA SER A 290 7.92 -3.75 -29.16
C SER A 290 6.50 -3.31 -28.82
N ALA A 291 5.47 -4.06 -29.28
CA ALA A 291 4.07 -3.76 -28.97
C ALA A 291 3.25 -5.05 -28.79
N VAL A 292 2.45 -5.09 -27.73
CA VAL A 292 1.54 -6.19 -27.38
C VAL A 292 0.11 -5.77 -27.68
N PHE A 293 -0.61 -6.57 -28.47
CA PHE A 293 -2.03 -6.36 -28.75
C PHE A 293 -2.90 -7.25 -27.85
N LEU A 294 -3.88 -6.67 -27.17
CA LEU A 294 -4.78 -7.40 -26.27
C LEU A 294 -6.07 -7.83 -26.97
N GLN A 295 -6.69 -8.88 -26.48
CA GLN A 295 -8.03 -9.32 -26.88
C GLN A 295 -9.09 -8.47 -26.16
N THR A 296 -9.87 -7.71 -26.93
CA THR A 296 -10.89 -6.79 -26.39
C THR A 296 -12.27 -7.43 -26.26
N ASP A 297 -12.45 -8.60 -26.89
CA ASP A 297 -13.56 -9.53 -26.74
C ASP A 297 -13.51 -10.34 -25.44
N TRP A 298 -12.35 -10.42 -24.78
CA TRP A 298 -12.18 -11.16 -23.53
C TRP A 298 -12.92 -10.51 -22.36
N LEU A 299 -13.67 -11.31 -21.57
CA LEU A 299 -14.58 -10.80 -20.54
C LEU A 299 -13.89 -9.93 -19.47
N ALA A 300 -12.66 -10.26 -19.07
CA ALA A 300 -11.90 -9.46 -18.10
C ALA A 300 -11.48 -8.09 -18.67
N PHE A 301 -11.13 -8.03 -19.97
CA PHE A 301 -10.88 -6.76 -20.66
C PHE A 301 -12.16 -5.93 -20.68
N GLN A 302 -13.29 -6.53 -21.05
CA GLN A 302 -14.55 -5.83 -21.09
C GLN A 302 -14.97 -5.32 -19.70
N ARG A 303 -14.87 -6.14 -18.64
CA ARG A 303 -15.15 -5.71 -17.26
C ARG A 303 -14.28 -4.53 -16.82
N ALA A 304 -13.00 -4.53 -17.17
CA ALA A 304 -12.06 -3.48 -16.74
C ALA A 304 -12.23 -2.17 -17.52
N PHE A 305 -12.55 -2.24 -18.82
CA PHE A 305 -12.43 -1.09 -19.73
C PHE A 305 -13.73 -0.69 -20.42
N THR A 306 -14.86 -1.39 -20.30
CA THR A 306 -16.13 -0.84 -20.80
C THR A 306 -16.84 -0.03 -19.74
N SER A 307 -17.41 1.10 -20.15
CA SER A 307 -18.42 1.84 -19.40
C SER A 307 -19.75 1.82 -20.16
N ASP A 308 -20.84 1.79 -19.40
CA ASP A 308 -22.17 2.03 -19.94
C ASP A 308 -22.42 3.54 -19.85
N ASP A 309 -22.54 4.21 -21.00
CA ASP A 309 -22.74 5.67 -21.08
C ASP A 309 -24.20 6.09 -20.88
N GLY A 310 -25.04 5.18 -20.35
CA GLY A 310 -26.48 5.36 -20.18
C GLY A 310 -27.30 5.21 -21.47
N THR A 311 -26.68 5.10 -22.65
CA THR A 311 -27.40 4.98 -23.94
C THR A 311 -27.73 3.54 -24.35
N GLY A 312 -27.34 2.56 -23.55
CA GLY A 312 -27.39 1.13 -23.90
C GLY A 312 -26.28 0.70 -24.86
N SER A 313 -25.43 1.62 -25.32
CA SER A 313 -24.22 1.31 -26.09
C SER A 313 -23.04 1.10 -25.15
N ARG A 314 -22.55 -0.14 -25.07
CA ARG A 314 -21.36 -0.47 -24.28
C ARG A 314 -20.11 0.08 -24.98
N ARG A 315 -19.52 1.14 -24.44
CA ARG A 315 -18.33 1.81 -25.03
C ARG A 315 -17.07 1.46 -24.25
N VAL A 316 -15.92 1.47 -24.92
CA VAL A 316 -14.63 1.21 -24.26
C VAL A 316 -13.98 2.53 -23.86
N ASP A 317 -13.67 2.65 -22.58
CA ASP A 317 -13.05 3.81 -21.94
C ASP A 317 -11.54 3.85 -22.27
N THR A 318 -11.21 4.68 -23.27
CA THR A 318 -9.83 4.91 -23.71
C THR A 318 -8.97 5.55 -22.61
N THR A 319 -9.55 6.43 -21.80
CA THR A 319 -8.85 7.15 -20.73
C THR A 319 -8.46 6.17 -19.64
N ARG A 320 -9.41 5.35 -19.16
CA ARG A 320 -9.13 4.31 -18.16
C ARG A 320 -8.13 3.26 -18.66
N PHE A 321 -8.17 2.90 -19.95
CA PHE A 321 -7.16 2.02 -20.54
C PHE A 321 -5.75 2.63 -20.47
N GLN A 322 -5.61 3.92 -20.79
CA GLN A 322 -4.34 4.65 -20.73
C GLN A 322 -3.87 4.90 -19.29
N GLU A 323 -4.78 5.15 -18.36
CA GLU A 323 -4.48 5.26 -16.92
C GLU A 323 -4.02 3.93 -16.33
N VAL A 324 -4.55 2.79 -16.79
CA VAL A 324 -4.13 1.46 -16.32
C VAL A 324 -2.76 1.11 -16.86
N PHE A 325 -2.58 1.18 -18.18
CA PHE A 325 -1.30 0.93 -18.86
C PHE A 325 -0.50 2.23 -19.07
N ALA A 326 -0.39 3.01 -17.99
CA ALA A 326 0.37 4.26 -17.99
C ALA A 326 1.87 4.03 -18.24
N ALA A 327 2.52 4.98 -18.90
CA ALA A 327 3.96 4.96 -19.10
C ALA A 327 4.71 4.96 -17.76
N GLY A 328 5.82 4.21 -17.66
CA GLY A 328 6.58 4.05 -16.42
C GLY A 328 6.04 2.99 -15.45
N ARG A 329 4.93 2.32 -15.76
CA ARG A 329 4.61 1.02 -15.14
C ARG A 329 5.29 -0.12 -15.91
N MET A 330 5.43 -1.27 -15.28
CA MET A 330 5.88 -2.49 -15.99
C MET A 330 4.68 -3.30 -16.47
N LEU A 331 4.86 -4.02 -17.57
CA LEU A 331 3.97 -5.08 -18.04
C LEU A 331 4.59 -6.41 -17.63
N HIS A 332 3.88 -7.15 -16.79
CA HIS A 332 4.17 -8.56 -16.56
C HIS A 332 3.44 -9.39 -17.61
N ILE A 333 4.15 -10.32 -18.25
CA ILE A 333 3.61 -11.26 -19.24
C ILE A 333 3.86 -12.69 -18.74
N GLU A 334 2.81 -13.48 -18.57
CA GLU A 334 2.85 -14.89 -18.21
C GLU A 334 2.48 -15.73 -19.44
N THR A 335 3.43 -16.52 -19.95
CA THR A 335 3.19 -17.42 -21.09
C THR A 335 2.50 -18.71 -20.64
N ARG A 336 1.93 -19.44 -21.61
CA ARG A 336 1.31 -20.76 -21.38
C ARG A 336 2.26 -21.82 -20.80
N THR A 337 3.57 -21.61 -20.93
CA THR A 337 4.62 -22.47 -20.38
C THR A 337 5.07 -22.05 -18.98
N GLY A 338 4.38 -21.11 -18.33
CA GLY A 338 4.74 -20.59 -17.01
C GLY A 338 6.02 -19.74 -17.02
N THR A 339 6.34 -19.12 -18.16
CA THR A 339 7.51 -18.24 -18.29
C THR A 339 7.09 -16.79 -18.12
N HIS A 340 7.82 -16.06 -17.29
CA HIS A 340 7.49 -14.70 -16.88
C HIS A 340 8.42 -13.67 -17.54
N PHE A 341 7.84 -12.63 -18.11
CA PHE A 341 8.54 -11.48 -18.69
C PHE A 341 8.18 -10.21 -17.95
N PHE A 342 9.14 -9.30 -17.80
CA PHE A 342 8.94 -7.98 -17.22
C PHE A 342 9.56 -6.93 -18.14
N VAL A 343 8.72 -6.05 -18.68
CA VAL A 343 9.12 -4.98 -19.62
C VAL A 343 8.46 -3.67 -19.22
N THR A 344 9.08 -2.53 -19.46
CA THR A 344 8.50 -1.22 -19.10
C THR A 344 7.52 -0.76 -20.18
N ILE A 345 6.35 -0.26 -19.76
CA ILE A 345 5.34 0.32 -20.65
C ILE A 345 5.79 1.73 -21.04
N THR A 346 5.85 1.99 -22.34
CA THR A 346 6.21 3.31 -22.88
C THR A 346 4.99 4.13 -23.28
N SER A 347 3.91 3.48 -23.71
CA SER A 347 2.60 4.09 -24.00
C SER A 347 1.54 3.02 -24.22
N ALA A 348 0.28 3.39 -24.07
CA ALA A 348 -0.86 2.54 -24.41
C ALA A 348 -1.84 3.30 -25.31
N THR A 349 -2.38 2.61 -26.31
CA THR A 349 -3.36 3.16 -27.24
C THR A 349 -4.52 2.20 -27.42
N LEU A 350 -5.72 2.74 -27.41
CA LEU A 350 -6.95 2.05 -27.72
C LEU A 350 -7.64 2.82 -28.83
N ASN A 351 -8.06 2.15 -29.90
CA ASN A 351 -8.83 2.83 -30.93
C ASN A 351 -10.24 3.19 -30.42
N GLY A 352 -10.83 4.29 -30.91
CA GLY A 352 -12.17 4.74 -30.49
C GLY A 352 -13.31 3.76 -30.82
N LEU A 353 -13.03 2.67 -31.54
CA LEU A 353 -13.94 1.57 -31.82
C LEU A 353 -13.78 0.37 -30.86
N GLY A 354 -12.82 0.39 -29.91
CA GLY A 354 -12.61 -0.68 -28.94
C GLY A 354 -12.05 -2.01 -29.48
N ASN A 355 -11.76 -2.11 -30.78
CA ASN A 355 -11.36 -3.34 -31.48
C ASN A 355 -9.83 -3.58 -31.51
N MET A 356 -9.03 -2.62 -31.04
CA MET A 356 -7.58 -2.70 -31.01
C MET A 356 -7.02 -1.98 -29.79
N ALA A 357 -6.71 -2.77 -28.76
CA ALA A 357 -5.92 -2.36 -27.60
C ALA A 357 -4.44 -2.71 -27.85
N GLN A 358 -3.56 -1.73 -27.76
CA GLN A 358 -2.12 -1.85 -27.99
C GLN A 358 -1.36 -1.27 -26.79
N VAL A 359 -0.37 -2.01 -26.29
CA VAL A 359 0.55 -1.57 -25.24
C VAL A 359 1.96 -1.62 -25.82
N ASN A 360 2.61 -0.46 -25.92
CA ASN A 360 3.99 -0.34 -26.38
C ASN A 360 4.96 -0.53 -25.21
N ILE A 361 6.04 -1.26 -25.45
CA ILE A 361 6.94 -1.77 -24.42
C ILE A 361 8.41 -1.57 -24.78
N ASN A 362 9.26 -1.46 -23.76
CA ASN A 362 10.71 -1.38 -23.86
C ASN A 362 11.36 -2.12 -22.67
N PRO A 363 12.36 -2.99 -22.86
CA PRO A 363 12.91 -3.45 -24.14
C PRO A 363 11.89 -4.23 -24.98
N ALA A 364 12.13 -4.32 -26.28
CA ALA A 364 11.36 -5.17 -27.17
C ALA A 364 11.65 -6.66 -26.89
N LEU A 365 10.63 -7.50 -26.94
CA LEU A 365 10.71 -8.93 -26.59
C LEU A 365 11.54 -9.77 -27.59
N GLY A 366 11.74 -9.27 -28.81
CA GLY A 366 12.29 -10.02 -29.95
C GLY A 366 11.28 -10.98 -30.58
N VAL A 367 11.52 -11.36 -31.84
CA VAL A 367 10.72 -12.38 -32.55
C VAL A 367 11.25 -13.80 -32.38
N ASP A 368 12.57 -13.96 -32.28
CA ASP A 368 13.25 -15.26 -32.08
C ASP A 368 13.57 -15.54 -30.61
N ASN A 369 12.66 -15.16 -29.70
CA ASN A 369 12.86 -15.36 -28.27
C ASN A 369 12.42 -16.80 -27.87
N PRO A 370 13.34 -17.69 -27.45
CA PRO A 370 13.03 -19.09 -27.16
C PRO A 370 12.12 -19.29 -25.94
N CYS A 371 11.82 -18.22 -25.20
CA CYS A 371 10.89 -18.21 -24.09
C CYS A 371 9.47 -17.73 -24.48
N LEU A 372 9.29 -17.13 -25.67
CA LEU A 372 8.04 -16.50 -26.11
C LEU A 372 7.42 -17.26 -27.29
N GLU A 373 6.71 -18.35 -27.00
CA GLU A 373 6.04 -19.15 -28.02
C GLU A 373 4.91 -18.39 -28.74
N GLY A 374 4.75 -18.64 -30.04
CA GLY A 374 3.59 -18.21 -30.83
C GLY A 374 3.33 -16.70 -30.84
N LEU A 375 4.38 -15.87 -30.78
CA LEU A 375 4.29 -14.40 -30.66
C LEU A 375 3.43 -13.97 -29.46
N GLY A 376 3.53 -14.69 -28.34
CA GLY A 376 2.79 -14.41 -27.12
C GLY A 376 1.28 -14.70 -27.21
N ARG A 377 0.79 -15.34 -28.27
CA ARG A 377 -0.65 -15.59 -28.46
C ARG A 377 -1.20 -16.45 -27.31
N GLY A 378 -2.15 -15.89 -26.57
CA GLY A 378 -2.74 -16.55 -25.41
C GLY A 378 -1.85 -16.56 -24.16
N ALA A 379 -0.83 -15.71 -24.10
CA ALA A 379 -0.22 -15.28 -22.85
C ALA A 379 -1.15 -14.33 -22.09
N LEU A 380 -1.02 -14.26 -20.77
CA LEU A 380 -1.72 -13.30 -19.92
C LEU A 380 -0.81 -12.11 -19.62
N VAL A 381 -1.37 -10.90 -19.56
CA VAL A 381 -0.64 -9.71 -19.12
C VAL A 381 -1.32 -8.98 -17.98
N SER A 382 -0.50 -8.37 -17.13
CA SER A 382 -0.96 -7.52 -16.04
C SER A 382 -0.07 -6.28 -15.91
N PRO A 383 -0.65 -5.10 -15.64
CA PRO A 383 0.13 -3.92 -15.27
C PRO A 383 0.70 -4.11 -13.86
N VAL A 384 1.98 -3.81 -13.69
CA VAL A 384 2.71 -3.92 -12.43
C VAL A 384 3.25 -2.55 -12.04
N THR A 385 3.05 -2.19 -10.78
CA THR A 385 3.58 -0.97 -10.18
C THR A 385 4.11 -1.29 -8.78
N THR A 386 5.07 -0.50 -8.31
CA THR A 386 5.59 -0.59 -6.96
C THR A 386 4.89 0.47 -6.11
N VAL A 387 4.24 0.06 -5.03
CA VAL A 387 3.65 0.97 -4.05
C VAL A 387 4.65 1.14 -2.91
N GLU A 388 5.03 2.39 -2.62
CA GLU A 388 5.89 2.73 -1.50
C GLU A 388 5.08 3.34 -0.35
N TYR A 389 5.36 2.90 0.87
CA TYR A 389 4.92 3.47 2.14
C TYR A 389 6.14 3.93 2.93
N GLY A 390 6.11 5.16 3.44
CA GLY A 390 7.14 5.71 4.32
C GLY A 390 6.64 6.95 5.05
N ILE A 391 7.30 7.29 6.17
CA ILE A 391 7.04 8.57 6.85
C ILE A 391 7.83 9.67 6.13
N VAL A 392 7.16 10.79 5.87
CA VAL A 392 7.75 12.00 5.27
C VAL A 392 7.29 13.25 6.05
N PRO A 393 8.02 14.37 6.02
CA PRO A 393 7.52 15.62 6.56
C PRO A 393 6.26 16.06 5.81
N ALA A 394 5.31 16.67 6.52
CA ALA A 394 4.10 17.21 5.90
C ALA A 394 4.42 18.38 4.95
N ALA A 395 3.69 18.48 3.85
CA ALA A 395 3.87 19.52 2.83
C ALA A 395 2.51 20.13 2.41
N GLY A 396 2.56 21.36 1.90
CA GLY A 396 1.36 22.11 1.47
C GLY A 396 0.35 22.29 2.59
N VAL A 397 -0.92 21.95 2.31
CA VAL A 397 -2.06 22.09 3.25
C VAL A 397 -1.92 21.22 4.52
N LEU A 398 -1.04 20.21 4.50
CA LEU A 398 -0.79 19.34 5.66
C LEU A 398 0.21 19.95 6.67
N VAL A 399 0.84 21.08 6.32
CA VAL A 399 1.71 21.82 7.24
C VAL A 399 0.85 22.53 8.29
N PRO A 400 1.15 22.40 9.61
CA PRO A 400 0.35 23.04 10.64
C PRO A 400 0.47 24.57 10.62
N ASN A 401 -0.66 25.26 10.75
CA ASN A 401 -0.73 26.73 10.81
C ASN A 401 0.14 27.34 11.93
N ASN A 402 0.40 26.61 13.02
CA ASN A 402 1.26 27.06 14.10
C ASN A 402 2.09 25.90 14.71
N GLN A 403 3.26 25.66 14.12
CA GLN A 403 4.20 24.64 14.60
C GLN A 403 4.75 24.92 16.00
N ASN A 404 4.69 26.16 16.51
CA ASN A 404 5.08 26.45 17.90
C ASN A 404 4.08 25.88 18.92
N VAL A 405 2.90 25.41 18.49
CA VAL A 405 1.87 24.79 19.35
C VAL A 405 1.77 23.28 19.10
N THR A 406 1.86 22.86 17.84
CA THR A 406 1.69 21.44 17.45
C THR A 406 2.98 20.67 17.20
N GLY A 407 4.11 21.37 17.07
CA GLY A 407 5.31 20.85 16.42
C GLY A 407 5.11 20.62 14.92
N ALA A 408 6.16 20.18 14.23
CA ALA A 408 6.07 19.70 12.85
C ALA A 408 5.12 18.49 12.72
N ASN A 409 4.42 18.43 11.59
CA ASN A 409 3.58 17.29 11.20
C ASN A 409 4.39 16.34 10.31
N THR A 410 4.19 15.05 10.53
CA THR A 410 4.79 13.94 9.79
C THR A 410 3.67 13.05 9.29
N VAL A 411 3.74 12.63 8.03
CA VAL A 411 2.67 11.86 7.39
C VAL A 411 3.20 10.52 6.90
N LEU A 412 2.43 9.45 7.12
CA LEU A 412 2.64 8.21 6.37
C LEU A 412 2.13 8.48 4.95
N GLN A 413 3.03 8.60 4.00
CA GLN A 413 2.70 8.78 2.58
C GLN A 413 2.66 7.42 1.89
N ARG A 414 1.68 7.24 1.00
CA ARG A 414 1.69 6.21 -0.03
C ARG A 414 1.94 6.87 -1.37
N GLN A 415 2.83 6.31 -2.18
CA GLN A 415 3.05 6.72 -3.57
C GLN A 415 3.23 5.50 -4.46
N GLU A 416 3.00 5.66 -5.76
CA GLU A 416 3.38 4.66 -6.76
C GLU A 416 4.72 5.07 -7.38
N LEU A 417 5.59 4.09 -7.55
CA LEU A 417 6.90 4.22 -8.19
C LEU A 417 6.88 3.44 -9.51
N ASP A 418 7.67 3.90 -10.47
CA ASP A 418 8.15 3.07 -11.57
C ASP A 418 8.97 1.91 -10.97
N PRO A 419 8.59 0.63 -11.19
CA PRO A 419 9.34 -0.49 -10.63
C PRO A 419 10.78 -0.58 -11.13
N ALA A 420 11.09 -0.07 -12.32
CA ALA A 420 12.42 -0.12 -12.92
C ALA A 420 13.36 0.94 -12.37
N THR A 421 12.92 2.20 -12.30
CA THR A 421 13.76 3.33 -11.84
C THR A 421 13.58 3.69 -10.37
N LEU A 422 12.54 3.16 -9.71
CA LEU A 422 12.08 3.54 -8.37
C LEU A 422 11.76 5.04 -8.23
N THR A 423 11.49 5.73 -9.35
CA THR A 423 11.09 7.13 -9.36
C THR A 423 9.59 7.28 -9.08
N PRO A 424 9.15 8.28 -8.28
CA PRO A 424 7.72 8.48 -8.02
C PRO A 424 6.94 8.89 -9.26
N ILE A 425 5.83 8.20 -9.51
CA ILE A 425 4.89 8.53 -10.58
C ILE A 425 4.09 9.78 -10.14
N PRO A 426 4.12 10.89 -10.89
CA PRO A 426 3.44 12.13 -10.51
C PRO A 426 1.94 11.95 -10.24
N GLY A 427 1.41 12.68 -9.26
CA GLY A 427 -0.01 12.65 -8.89
C GLY A 427 -0.48 11.42 -8.10
N THR A 428 0.38 10.42 -7.89
CA THR A 428 0.04 9.19 -7.13
C THR A 428 0.27 9.32 -5.62
N GLN A 429 1.03 10.33 -5.19
CA GLN A 429 1.33 10.65 -3.79
C GLN A 429 0.07 11.02 -3.01
N ARG A 430 -0.20 10.29 -1.91
CA ARG A 430 -1.34 10.53 -1.02
C ARG A 430 -0.93 10.30 0.44
N ALA A 431 -1.27 11.25 1.32
CA ALA A 431 -1.19 11.00 2.75
C ALA A 431 -2.20 9.91 3.15
N VAL A 432 -1.75 8.95 3.95
CA VAL A 432 -2.55 7.83 4.48
C VAL A 432 -2.84 8.02 5.97
N LEU A 433 -1.88 8.57 6.71
CA LEU A 433 -2.01 8.92 8.11
C LEU A 433 -1.29 10.24 8.39
N GLU A 434 -1.97 11.21 8.99
CA GLU A 434 -1.36 12.41 9.55
C GLU A 434 -0.88 12.19 10.98
N TRP A 435 0.10 12.99 11.40
CA TRP A 435 0.74 12.92 12.72
C TRP A 435 1.33 11.54 13.03
N ALA A 436 1.80 10.84 11.99
CA ALA A 436 2.45 9.53 12.08
C ALA A 436 3.81 9.67 12.79
N VAL A 437 4.00 8.94 13.88
CA VAL A 437 5.19 9.07 14.76
C VAL A 437 6.04 7.81 14.84
N ASP A 438 5.50 6.67 14.42
CA ASP A 438 6.16 5.37 14.47
C ASP A 438 5.57 4.51 13.34
N PHE A 439 6.43 3.92 12.53
CA PHE A 439 6.07 2.94 11.51
C PHE A 439 7.18 1.89 11.47
N ASN A 440 6.90 0.73 12.04
CA ASN A 440 7.86 -0.35 12.26
C ASN A 440 7.33 -1.67 11.68
N LEU A 441 8.19 -2.46 11.06
CA LEU A 441 7.82 -3.66 10.31
C LEU A 441 8.67 -4.86 10.74
N ASP A 442 8.03 -5.84 11.36
CA ASP A 442 8.62 -7.14 11.62
C ASP A 442 8.09 -8.17 10.60
N PHE A 443 8.77 -9.29 10.43
CA PHE A 443 8.46 -10.28 9.38
C PHE A 443 8.37 -11.70 9.96
N VAL A 444 7.43 -12.50 9.45
CA VAL A 444 7.46 -13.96 9.63
C VAL A 444 8.02 -14.57 8.35
N LEU A 445 9.15 -15.25 8.52
CA LEU A 445 9.93 -15.85 7.44
C LEU A 445 9.86 -17.37 7.54
N ASP A 446 9.78 -18.04 6.39
CA ASP A 446 9.95 -19.48 6.28
C ASP A 446 11.42 -19.81 6.01
N THR A 447 12.12 -20.31 7.04
CA THR A 447 13.54 -20.66 6.93
C THR A 447 13.77 -22.02 6.25
N ASN A 448 12.72 -22.70 5.79
CA ASN A 448 12.81 -23.96 5.06
C ASN A 448 11.96 -23.90 3.76
N PRO A 449 12.25 -22.96 2.84
CA PRO A 449 11.40 -22.68 1.68
C PRO A 449 11.44 -23.77 0.59
N THR A 450 12.16 -24.87 0.81
CA THR A 450 12.36 -25.94 -0.17
C THR A 450 11.06 -26.70 -0.47
N PRO A 451 10.64 -26.82 -1.73
CA PRO A 451 9.51 -27.65 -2.11
C PRO A 451 9.66 -29.10 -1.61
N GLY A 452 8.62 -29.62 -0.98
CA GLY A 452 8.57 -30.93 -0.33
C GLY A 452 8.66 -30.85 1.20
N ASN A 453 9.41 -29.90 1.74
CA ASN A 453 9.61 -29.78 3.18
C ASN A 453 8.42 -29.11 3.90
N PRO A 454 8.23 -29.37 5.21
CA PRO A 454 7.35 -28.56 6.06
C PRO A 454 7.97 -27.17 6.29
N PRO A 455 7.17 -26.09 6.22
CA PRO A 455 7.65 -24.72 6.43
C PRO A 455 8.11 -24.52 7.88
N ASN A 456 9.20 -23.79 8.07
CA ASN A 456 9.69 -23.41 9.41
C ASN A 456 9.50 -21.91 9.62
N LEU A 457 8.36 -21.54 10.20
CA LEU A 457 7.95 -20.15 10.37
C LEU A 457 8.62 -19.53 11.59
N VAL A 458 9.39 -18.47 11.38
CA VAL A 458 10.11 -17.76 12.45
C VAL A 458 9.91 -16.26 12.31
N GLN A 459 9.44 -15.61 13.38
CA GLN A 459 9.36 -14.17 13.47
C GLN A 459 10.77 -13.56 13.65
N ARG A 460 11.04 -12.49 12.89
CA ARG A 460 12.27 -11.69 12.95
C ARG A 460 11.90 -10.21 12.98
N THR A 461 12.65 -9.42 13.76
CA THR A 461 12.52 -7.97 13.74
C THR A 461 13.01 -7.40 12.41
N GLY A 462 12.55 -6.20 12.04
CA GLY A 462 12.98 -5.48 10.82
C GLY A 462 14.47 -5.59 10.54
N THR A 463 15.32 -5.15 11.47
CA THR A 463 16.79 -5.17 11.38
C THR A 463 17.38 -6.55 11.06
N VAL A 464 16.80 -7.62 11.63
CA VAL A 464 17.29 -9.00 11.42
C VAL A 464 16.71 -9.61 10.14
N ALA A 465 15.51 -9.20 9.74
CA ALA A 465 14.84 -9.66 8.52
C ALA A 465 15.39 -8.99 7.25
N ALA A 466 15.87 -7.74 7.34
CA ALA A 466 16.31 -6.92 6.22
C ALA A 466 17.18 -7.63 5.15
N PRO A 467 18.29 -8.32 5.49
CA PRO A 467 19.09 -9.02 4.48
C PRO A 467 18.34 -10.17 3.80
N THR A 468 17.48 -10.90 4.53
CA THR A 468 16.68 -11.99 3.97
C THR A 468 15.55 -11.46 3.08
N VAL A 469 14.89 -10.36 3.45
CA VAL A 469 13.86 -9.72 2.61
C VAL A 469 14.47 -9.17 1.32
N ALA A 470 15.69 -8.60 1.38
CA ALA A 470 16.38 -8.09 0.19
C ALA A 470 16.88 -9.20 -0.75
N GLY A 471 17.49 -10.26 -0.22
CA GLY A 471 18.10 -11.33 -1.01
C GLY A 471 17.17 -12.50 -1.36
N GLN A 472 16.19 -12.81 -0.50
CA GLN A 472 15.35 -14.01 -0.57
C GLN A 472 13.87 -13.70 -0.23
N PRO A 473 13.22 -12.71 -0.88
CA PRO A 473 11.86 -12.25 -0.54
C PRO A 473 10.78 -13.35 -0.63
N TRP A 474 11.02 -14.43 -1.38
CA TRP A 474 10.13 -15.61 -1.44
C TRP A 474 10.08 -16.42 -0.13
N GLN A 475 10.91 -16.10 0.87
CA GLN A 475 10.78 -16.66 2.22
C GLN A 475 9.75 -15.92 3.08
N VAL A 476 9.33 -14.70 2.71
CA VAL A 476 8.34 -13.94 3.48
C VAL A 476 6.98 -14.66 3.43
N ARG A 477 6.30 -14.72 4.58
CA ARG A 477 4.96 -15.32 4.72
C ARG A 477 3.96 -14.29 5.24
N SER A 478 4.37 -13.46 6.20
CA SER A 478 3.57 -12.33 6.68
C SER A 478 4.46 -11.15 7.10
N ILE A 479 3.84 -9.95 7.14
CA ILE A 479 4.41 -8.73 7.70
C ILE A 479 3.61 -8.35 8.93
N ILE A 480 4.28 -8.10 10.05
CA ILE A 480 3.70 -7.55 11.27
C ILE A 480 3.95 -6.04 11.24
N ALA A 481 2.93 -5.29 10.86
CA ALA A 481 3.01 -3.84 10.73
C ALA A 481 2.55 -3.15 12.02
N SER A 482 3.43 -2.36 12.63
CA SER A 482 3.13 -1.42 13.71
C SER A 482 3.04 -0.01 13.14
N LEU A 483 1.94 0.69 13.43
CA LEU A 483 1.72 2.07 13.00
C LEU A 483 1.16 2.89 14.15
N ALA A 484 1.77 4.05 14.44
CA ALA A 484 1.27 4.96 15.46
C ALA A 484 1.15 6.41 14.97
N ALA A 485 0.12 7.10 15.45
CA ALA A 485 -0.02 8.55 15.32
C ALA A 485 -0.29 9.22 16.68
N ARG A 486 0.16 10.48 16.79
CA ARG A 486 -0.05 11.33 17.96
C ARG A 486 -1.23 12.29 17.79
N THR A 487 -1.69 12.87 18.89
CA THR A 487 -2.48 14.10 18.85
C THR A 487 -1.62 15.27 18.34
N PRO A 488 -2.21 16.26 17.63
CA PRO A 488 -1.46 17.41 17.12
C PRO A 488 -0.76 18.20 18.24
N GLU A 489 -1.41 18.34 19.39
CA GLU A 489 -0.91 19.12 20.53
C GLU A 489 -0.38 18.26 21.67
N GLN A 490 0.50 18.87 22.47
CA GLN A 490 1.04 18.34 23.72
C GLN A 490 0.16 18.78 24.90
N ASP A 491 -0.52 17.84 25.56
CA ASP A 491 -1.42 18.13 26.69
C ASP A 491 -0.61 18.24 27.99
N ARG A 492 -0.60 19.45 28.60
CA ARG A 492 0.06 19.70 29.89
C ARG A 492 -0.51 18.86 31.03
N ARG A 493 -1.79 18.45 30.97
CA ARG A 493 -2.44 17.56 31.95
C ARG A 493 -2.14 16.08 31.70
N PHE A 494 -1.45 15.73 30.62
CA PHE A 494 -1.00 14.37 30.34
C PHE A 494 0.53 14.29 30.54
N PRO A 495 1.02 14.17 31.79
CA PRO A 495 2.43 14.30 32.08
C PRO A 495 3.28 13.22 31.41
N TRP A 496 4.48 13.63 31.01
CA TRP A 496 5.60 12.74 30.80
C TRP A 496 6.00 12.14 32.17
N PRO A 497 6.04 10.80 32.33
CA PRO A 497 6.36 10.18 33.62
C PRO A 497 7.76 10.58 34.10
N THR A 498 7.90 10.96 35.37
CA THR A 498 9.20 11.27 35.98
C THR A 498 10.14 10.07 35.94
N SER A 499 9.61 8.85 36.05
CA SER A 499 10.35 7.58 35.88
C SER A 499 10.91 7.35 34.47
N TRP A 500 10.47 8.12 33.46
CA TRP A 500 11.07 8.10 32.12
C TRP A 500 12.21 9.12 31.99
N GLY A 501 12.35 10.07 32.92
CA GLY A 501 13.40 11.09 32.87
C GLY A 501 13.48 11.79 31.51
N ALA A 502 14.67 11.71 30.88
CA ALA A 502 14.93 12.33 29.58
C ALA A 502 14.31 11.60 28.38
N ALA A 503 14.06 10.28 28.43
CA ALA A 503 13.67 9.47 27.27
C ALA A 503 12.84 8.23 27.63
N ARG A 504 11.89 7.83 26.78
CA ARG A 504 11.03 6.65 27.00
C ARG A 504 11.88 5.39 27.23
N PRO A 505 11.73 4.64 28.34
CA PRO A 505 12.47 3.40 28.58
C PRO A 505 12.20 2.33 27.50
N VAL A 506 13.14 1.40 27.29
CA VAL A 506 12.99 0.32 26.29
C VAL A 506 11.84 -0.60 26.74
N GLY A 507 11.05 -1.10 25.79
CA GLY A 507 9.91 -1.98 26.06
C GLY A 507 8.67 -1.29 26.64
N GLN A 508 8.73 0.01 26.98
CA GLN A 508 7.54 0.76 27.41
C GLN A 508 6.62 1.05 26.22
N PRO A 509 5.29 0.89 26.33
CA PRO A 509 4.36 1.09 25.22
C PRO A 509 4.33 2.55 24.75
N LEU A 510 4.21 2.77 23.44
CA LEU A 510 4.14 4.11 22.84
C LEU A 510 2.73 4.71 23.03
N ASN A 511 2.43 5.13 24.27
CA ASN A 511 1.17 5.80 24.63
C ASN A 511 1.32 7.33 24.78
N ARG A 512 2.56 7.82 24.77
CA ARG A 512 2.97 9.22 24.98
C ARG A 512 4.05 9.58 23.97
N PHE A 513 4.01 10.81 23.48
CA PHE A 513 5.02 11.37 22.59
C PHE A 513 5.39 12.79 23.05
N ARG A 514 6.69 13.06 23.21
CA ARG A 514 7.21 14.37 23.59
C ARG A 514 7.50 15.18 22.33
N VAL A 515 6.64 16.16 22.07
CA VAL A 515 6.75 17.08 20.92
C VAL A 515 7.78 18.16 21.22
N PHE A 516 7.71 18.69 22.44
CA PHE A 516 8.59 19.75 22.95
C PHE A 516 9.31 19.24 24.20
N THR A 517 10.64 19.36 24.22
CA THR A 517 11.47 18.90 25.35
C THR A 517 11.49 19.90 26.50
N ASP A 518 11.36 21.20 26.19
CA ASP A 518 11.25 22.34 27.12
C ASP A 518 9.92 22.41 27.88
N ARG A 519 8.86 21.75 27.38
CA ARG A 519 7.50 21.89 27.91
C ARG A 519 7.03 20.68 28.72
N GLN A 520 6.20 20.95 29.72
CA GLN A 520 5.47 19.93 30.48
C GLN A 520 4.43 19.23 29.60
N GLY A 521 4.09 17.98 29.95
CA GLY A 521 3.08 17.18 29.25
C GLY A 521 3.61 16.27 28.14
N ALA A 522 2.69 15.64 27.44
CA ALA A 522 2.95 14.78 26.28
C ALA A 522 1.75 14.83 25.31
N ALA A 523 1.99 14.58 24.03
CA ALA A 523 0.92 14.24 23.10
C ALA A 523 0.47 12.80 23.34
N ARG A 524 -0.84 12.54 23.16
CA ARG A 524 -1.42 11.19 23.32
C ARG A 524 -1.18 10.40 22.05
N VAL A 525 -0.71 9.16 22.16
CA VAL A 525 -0.45 8.30 21.01
C VAL A 525 -1.51 7.22 20.87
N ARG A 526 -1.79 6.83 19.62
CA ARG A 526 -2.57 5.67 19.25
C ARG A 526 -1.74 4.82 18.30
N GLN A 527 -1.39 3.64 18.76
CA GLN A 527 -0.67 2.61 18.01
C GLN A 527 -1.64 1.49 17.67
N LEU A 528 -1.45 0.88 16.51
CA LEU A 528 -2.12 -0.35 16.09
C LEU A 528 -1.07 -1.26 15.46
N THR A 529 -1.10 -2.54 15.82
CA THR A 529 -0.22 -3.57 15.25
C THR A 529 -1.09 -4.66 14.65
N THR A 530 -0.73 -5.15 13.46
CA THR A 530 -1.45 -6.24 12.79
C THR A 530 -0.49 -7.12 11.99
N GLU A 531 -0.72 -8.43 12.01
CA GLU A 531 -0.04 -9.37 11.12
C GLU A 531 -0.86 -9.53 9.84
N VAL A 532 -0.19 -9.40 8.69
CA VAL A 532 -0.81 -9.49 7.37
C VAL A 532 -0.12 -10.59 6.56
N GLN A 533 -0.85 -11.67 6.29
CA GLN A 533 -0.39 -12.77 5.44
C GLN A 533 -0.20 -12.30 3.99
N MET A 534 0.81 -12.84 3.33
CA MET A 534 1.19 -12.52 1.95
C MET A 534 0.97 -13.73 1.02
N PRO A 535 -0.28 -14.05 0.65
CA PRO A 535 -0.60 -15.32 -0.02
C PRO A 535 0.06 -15.47 -1.39
N ASN A 536 0.34 -14.37 -2.11
CA ASN A 536 0.93 -14.41 -3.45
C ASN A 536 2.46 -14.63 -3.44
N LEU A 537 3.11 -14.64 -2.27
CA LEU A 537 4.56 -14.88 -2.14
C LEU A 537 4.89 -16.36 -1.93
N VAL A 538 3.89 -17.22 -1.69
CA VAL A 538 4.07 -18.67 -1.63
C VAL A 538 4.47 -19.18 -3.02
N PRO A 539 5.60 -19.88 -3.18
CA PRO A 539 5.97 -20.48 -4.46
C PRO A 539 4.86 -21.43 -4.93
N ARG A 540 4.31 -21.18 -6.12
CA ARG A 540 3.46 -22.16 -6.81
C ARG A 540 4.37 -23.33 -7.19
N ARG A 541 4.09 -24.51 -6.64
CA ARG A 541 4.78 -25.77 -6.96
C ARG A 541 4.22 -26.37 -8.24
#